data_AF-X0U6C9-F1
#
_entry.id   AF-X0U6C9-F1
#
_cell.length_a   1.000
_cell.length_b   1.000
_cell.length_c   1.000
_cell.angle_alpha   90.00
_cell.angle_beta   90.00
_cell.angle_gamma   90.00
#
_symmetry.space_group_name_H-M   'P 1'
#
loop_
_entity.id
_entity.type
_entity.pdbx_description
1 polymer ?
#
loop_
_entity_poly.entity_id
_entity_poly.type
_entity_poly.pdbx_seq_one_letter_code
_entity_poly.pdbx_strand_id
1 'polypeptide(L)' 'MAHFYASIQGNRGEATRMGTKNSGMTSHTRGWNVGVRVYMSVNRDGEDICTIYLTSGSSGHKLSKFIGDFTIKDLEG' A
#
# COMPACT_ATOMS: atom_id res chain seq x y z
N MET A 1 -4.99 -12.01 -15.51
CA MET A 1 -3.55 -11.66 -15.36
C MET A 1 -3.38 -10.88 -14.07
N ALA A 2 -2.28 -11.07 -13.35
CA ALA A 2 -1.93 -10.19 -12.24
C ALA A 2 -1.61 -8.78 -12.80
N HIS A 3 -2.14 -7.76 -12.14
CA HIS A 3 -1.93 -6.34 -12.46
C HIS A 3 -1.09 -5.65 -11.38
N PHE A 4 -1.28 -6.06 -10.11
CA PHE A 4 -0.50 -5.58 -8.98
C PHE A 4 0.33 -6.71 -8.36
N TYR A 5 1.49 -6.37 -7.81
CA TYR A 5 2.40 -7.30 -7.15
C TYR A 5 2.93 -6.68 -5.86
N ALA A 6 2.93 -7.44 -4.77
CA ALA A 6 3.58 -7.05 -3.52
C ALA A 6 4.50 -8.18 -3.07
N SER A 7 5.68 -7.78 -2.60
CA SER A 7 6.60 -8.61 -1.83
C SER A 7 6.78 -8.01 -0.44
N ILE A 8 7.00 -8.86 0.55
CA ILE A 8 7.36 -8.46 1.90
C ILE A 8 8.44 -9.38 2.42
N GLN A 9 9.49 -8.80 3.00
CA GLN A 9 10.57 -9.51 3.66
C GLN A 9 10.45 -9.35 5.17
N GLY A 10 10.56 -10.45 5.90
CA GLY A 10 10.68 -10.44 7.35
C GLY A 10 11.64 -11.52 7.85
N ASN A 11 11.69 -11.73 9.17
CA ASN A 11 12.53 -12.77 9.77
C ASN A 11 12.16 -14.20 9.33
N ARG A 12 10.96 -14.38 8.75
CA ARG A 12 10.49 -15.67 8.22
C ARG A 12 10.72 -15.83 6.72
N GLY A 13 11.52 -14.96 6.11
CA GLY A 13 11.78 -14.95 4.67
C GLY A 13 10.79 -14.07 3.90
N GLU A 14 10.83 -14.23 2.57
CA GLU A 14 10.02 -13.45 1.63
C GLU A 14 8.65 -14.09 1.44
N ALA A 15 7.62 -13.25 1.33
CA ALA A 15 6.31 -13.64 0.85
C ALA A 15 5.84 -12.68 -0.24
N THR A 16 5.19 -13.22 -1.27
CA THR A 16 4.63 -12.43 -2.36
C THR A 16 3.13 -12.67 -2.52
N ARG A 17 2.41 -11.65 -3.00
CA ARG A 17 0.98 -11.72 -3.35
C ARG A 17 0.73 -10.92 -4.62
N MET A 18 -0.30 -11.34 -5.35
CA MET A 18 -0.72 -10.72 -6.59
C MET A 18 -2.14 -10.18 -6.47
N GLY A 19 -2.43 -9.12 -7.22
CA GLY A 19 -3.72 -8.45 -7.29
C GLY A 19 -4.12 -8.23 -8.74
N THR A 20 -5.42 -8.08 -8.99
CA THR A 20 -5.98 -7.76 -10.30
C THR A 20 -6.50 -6.33 -10.30
N LYS A 21 -6.82 -5.77 -11.47
CA LYS A 21 -7.47 -4.45 -11.56
C LYS A 21 -8.73 -4.34 -10.71
N ASN A 22 -9.52 -5.42 -10.64
CA ASN A 22 -10.78 -5.47 -9.90
C ASN A 22 -10.60 -5.66 -8.40
N SER A 23 -9.58 -6.41 -7.98
CA SER A 23 -9.33 -6.69 -6.56
C SER A 23 -8.43 -5.65 -5.90
N GLY A 24 -7.62 -4.94 -6.69
CA GLY A 24 -6.53 -4.13 -6.18
C GLY A 24 -5.51 -4.97 -5.40
N MET A 25 -4.78 -4.28 -4.54
CA MET A 25 -3.88 -4.86 -3.55
C MET A 25 -3.84 -3.97 -2.30
N THR A 26 -3.74 -4.56 -1.12
CA THR A 26 -3.59 -3.80 0.13
C THR A 26 -2.50 -4.44 0.96
N SER A 27 -1.60 -3.60 1.48
CA SER A 27 -0.59 -4.02 2.45
C SER A 27 -0.70 -3.17 3.71
N HIS A 28 -0.39 -3.80 4.84
CA HIS A 28 -0.29 -3.11 6.13
C HIS A 28 0.99 -3.57 6.81
N THR A 29 1.99 -2.70 6.80
CA THR A 29 3.31 -2.96 7.38
C THR A 29 3.45 -2.11 8.63
N ARG A 30 3.70 -2.74 9.78
CA ARG A 30 3.63 -2.05 11.08
C ARG A 30 4.70 -2.51 12.06
N GLY A 31 5.30 -1.55 12.73
CA GLY A 31 6.03 -1.74 13.97
C GLY A 31 5.12 -1.51 15.18
N TRP A 32 5.72 -1.29 16.35
CA TRP A 32 4.99 -0.99 17.57
C TRP A 32 4.35 0.40 17.55
N ASN A 33 5.13 1.43 17.23
CA ASN A 33 4.70 2.82 17.35
C ASN A 33 4.28 3.49 16.04
N VAL A 34 4.66 2.90 14.90
CA VAL A 34 4.40 3.45 13.56
C VAL A 34 4.10 2.33 12.59
N GLY A 35 3.27 2.62 11.60
CA GLY A 35 3.02 1.74 10.47
C GLY A 35 2.64 2.53 9.23
N VAL A 36 2.47 1.80 8.14
CA VAL A 36 1.99 2.32 6.86
C VAL A 36 0.96 1.38 6.30
N ARG A 37 -0.08 1.95 5.71
CA ARG A 37 -1.06 1.22 4.92
C ARG A 37 -1.01 1.74 3.50
N VAL A 38 -0.85 0.81 2.58
CA VAL A 38 -0.78 1.10 1.14
C VAL A 38 -1.91 0.37 0.44
N TYR A 39 -2.58 1.08 -0.45
CA TYR A 39 -3.60 0.53 -1.33
C TYR A 39 -3.17 0.78 -2.78
N MET A 40 -3.14 -0.28 -3.57
CA MET A 40 -3.01 -0.19 -5.02
C MET A 40 -4.36 -0.51 -5.66
N SER A 41 -4.81 0.35 -6.54
CA SER A 41 -6.03 0.14 -7.32
C SER A 41 -5.92 0.86 -8.67
N VAL A 42 -6.95 0.69 -9.50
CA VAL A 42 -7.12 1.50 -10.71
C VAL A 42 -8.14 2.57 -10.39
N ASN A 43 -7.82 3.84 -10.66
CA ASN A 43 -8.73 4.96 -10.46
C ASN A 43 -9.81 5.02 -11.56
N ARG A 44 -10.69 6.02 -11.52
CA ARG A 44 -11.79 6.17 -12.49
C ARG A 44 -11.31 6.49 -13.91
N ASP A 45 -10.12 7.08 -14.03
CA ASP A 45 -9.50 7.43 -15.30
C ASP A 45 -8.73 6.25 -15.92
N GLY A 46 -8.74 5.08 -15.25
CA GLY A 46 -8.05 3.88 -15.72
C GLY A 46 -6.56 3.84 -15.36
N GLU A 47 -6.10 4.76 -14.51
CA GLU A 47 -4.70 4.88 -14.08
C GLU A 47 -4.43 4.10 -12.80
N ASP A 48 -3.24 3.53 -12.69
CA ASP A 48 -2.80 2.89 -11.44
C ASP A 48 -2.52 3.97 -10.40
N ILE A 49 -3.14 3.80 -9.23
CA ILE A 49 -3.03 4.73 -8.10
C ILE A 49 -2.52 4.01 -6.85
N CYS A 50 -1.56 4.65 -6.19
CA CYS A 50 -0.99 4.23 -4.91
C CYS A 50 -1.46 5.20 -3.82
N THR A 51 -2.35 4.73 -2.95
CA THR A 51 -2.84 5.51 -1.81
C THR A 51 -2.08 5.13 -0.55
N ILE A 52 -1.49 6.11 0.13
CA ILE A 52 -0.64 5.90 1.31
C ILE A 52 -1.23 6.59 2.54
N TYR A 53 -1.32 5.82 3.64
CA TYR A 53 -1.65 6.31 4.96
C TYR A 53 -0.54 5.96 5.96
N LEU A 54 -0.12 6.95 6.74
CA LEU A 54 0.67 6.71 7.94
C LEU A 54 -0.26 6.26 9.07
N THR A 55 0.03 5.12 9.69
CA THR A 55 -0.76 4.55 10.78
C THR A 55 0.02 4.60 12.09
N SER A 56 -0.69 4.57 13.22
CA SER A 56 -0.01 4.17 14.46
C SER A 56 0.18 2.66 14.44
N GLY A 57 1.37 2.21 14.85
CA GLY A 57 1.73 0.79 14.84
C GLY A 57 0.82 -0.06 15.74
N SER A 58 1.22 -1.31 15.97
CA SER A 58 0.39 -2.31 16.66
C SER A 58 -0.01 -1.95 18.10
N SER A 59 0.69 -1.03 18.76
CA SER A 59 0.36 -0.56 20.12
C SER A 59 -0.29 0.82 20.18
N GLY A 60 -0.56 1.46 19.04
CA GLY A 60 -1.11 2.81 19.00
C GLY A 60 -2.62 2.85 18.73
N HIS A 61 -3.32 3.73 19.44
CA HIS A 61 -4.74 4.04 19.26
C HIS A 61 -4.98 5.30 18.40
N LYS A 62 -3.99 5.76 17.63
CA LYS A 62 -4.11 7.02 16.87
C LYS A 62 -4.77 6.76 15.51
N LEU A 63 -5.51 7.75 15.03
CA LEU A 63 -6.07 7.74 13.69
C LEU A 63 -4.97 7.74 12.63
N SER A 64 -5.25 7.09 11.49
CA SER A 64 -4.36 7.12 10.34
C SER A 64 -4.32 8.52 9.72
N LYS A 65 -3.14 8.99 9.32
CA LYS A 65 -2.94 10.22 8.57
C LYS A 65 -2.80 9.89 7.08
N PHE A 66 -3.66 10.47 6.25
CA PHE A 66 -3.50 10.42 4.80
C PHE A 66 -2.21 11.15 4.40
N ILE A 67 -1.38 10.50 3.58
CA ILE A 67 -0.13 11.06 3.08
C ILE A 67 -0.32 11.58 1.67
N GLY A 68 -0.96 10.78 0.82
CA GLY A 68 -1.20 11.16 -0.56
C GLY A 68 -1.70 10.00 -1.39
N ASP A 69 -2.19 10.38 -2.58
CA ASP A 69 -2.45 9.50 -3.70
C ASP A 69 -1.42 9.81 -4.77
N PHE A 70 -0.77 8.79 -5.29
CA PHE A 70 0.31 8.93 -6.25
C PHE A 70 0.06 8.05 -7.47
N THR A 71 0.40 8.57 -8.64
CA THR A 71 0.40 7.89 -9.93
C THR A 71 1.81 7.89 -10.50
N ILE A 72 1.99 7.31 -11.69
CA ILE A 72 3.28 7.38 -12.40
C ILE A 72 3.74 8.82 -12.66
N LYS A 73 2.80 9.76 -12.83
CA LYS A 73 3.09 11.18 -13.12
C LYS A 73 3.81 11.86 -11.97
N ASP A 74 3.58 11.41 -10.74
CA ASP A 74 4.19 11.97 -9.53
C ASP A 74 5.63 11.49 -9.33
N LEU A 75 6.08 10.47 -10.08
CA LEU A 75 7.46 9.98 -10.07
C LEU A 75 8.37 10.80 -11.00
N GLU A 76 7.79 11.43 -12.02
CA GLU A 76 8.51 12.15 -13.08
C GLU A 76 8.64 13.66 -12.81
N GLY A 77 8.14 14.12 -11.66
CA GLY A 77 8.13 15.53 -11.23
C GLY A 77 9.36 15.97 -10.43
#